data_AF-A0A810Q6J4-F1
#
_entry.id   AF-A0A810Q6J4-F1
#
_cell.length_a   1.000
_cell.length_b   1.000
_cell.length_c   1.000
_cell.angle_alpha   90.00
_cell.angle_beta   90.00
_cell.angle_gamma   90.00
#
_symmetry.space_group_name_H-M   'P 1'
#
loop_
_entity.id
_entity.type
_entity.pdbx_description
1 polymer ?
#
loop_
_entity_poly.entity_id
_entity_poly.type
_entity_poly.pdbx_seq_one_letter_code
_entity_poly.pdbx_strand_id
1 'polypeptide(L)' 'MAIYHLEAKVVSRGAGRSAVAASAYLSCSRLYNDYDGIQHDYTKKQGLVWQEVFLPEYAPAGMARS' A
#
# COMPACT_ATOMS: atom_id res chain seq x y z
N MET A 1 18.72 15.09 -17.63
CA MET A 1 17.96 14.19 -18.53
C MET A 1 16.88 13.51 -17.70
N ALA A 2 15.63 13.53 -18.13
CA ALA A 2 14.57 12.76 -17.49
C ALA A 2 14.64 11.32 -18.00
N ILE A 3 14.89 10.37 -17.12
CA ILE A 3 14.88 8.93 -17.43
C ILE A 3 13.70 8.34 -16.67
N TYR A 4 12.76 7.75 -17.40
CA TYR A 4 11.62 7.05 -16.80
C TYR A 4 12.06 5.65 -16.38
N HIS A 5 11.66 5.24 -15.16
CA HIS A 5 11.90 3.90 -14.63
C HIS A 5 10.58 3.27 -14.23
N LEU A 6 10.30 2.08 -14.75
CA LEU A 6 9.12 1.27 -14.42
C LEU A 6 9.57 -0.08 -13.89
N GLU A 7 9.01 -0.47 -12.75
CA GLU A 7 9.18 -1.81 -12.18
C GLU A 7 7.85 -2.39 -11.73
N ALA A 8 7.70 -3.72 -11.89
CA ALA A 8 6.55 -4.47 -11.42
C ALA A 8 7.02 -5.64 -10.55
N LYS A 9 6.50 -5.73 -9.33
CA LYS A 9 6.88 -6.75 -8.34
C LYS A 9 5.63 -7.39 -7.76
N VAL A 10 5.59 -8.72 -7.74
CA VAL A 10 4.53 -9.47 -7.07
C VAL A 10 4.73 -9.40 -5.56
N VAL A 11 3.69 -9.02 -4.80
CA VAL A 11 3.71 -9.11 -3.32
C VAL A 11 3.16 -10.48 -2.92
N SER A 12 3.97 -11.28 -2.22
CA SER A 12 3.59 -12.62 -1.77
C SER A 12 4.08 -12.89 -0.35
N ARG A 13 3.18 -13.41 0.49
CA ARG A 13 3.50 -13.85 1.86
C ARG A 13 4.50 -14.99 1.90
N GLY A 14 4.48 -15.90 0.93
CA GLY A 14 5.46 -16.99 0.84
C GLY A 14 6.91 -16.49 0.65
N ALA A 15 7.07 -15.25 0.18
CA ALA A 15 8.35 -14.57 0.06
C ALA A 15 8.60 -13.56 1.21
N GLY A 16 7.89 -13.68 2.34
CA GLY A 16 8.04 -12.82 3.50
C GLY A 16 7.50 -11.38 3.35
N ARG A 17 6.64 -11.12 2.35
CA ARG A 17 6.08 -9.78 2.08
C ARG A 17 4.61 -9.69 2.47
N SER A 18 4.19 -8.53 2.98
CA SER A 18 2.80 -8.27 3.36
C SER A 18 2.19 -7.16 2.49
N ALA A 19 0.96 -7.40 2.01
CA ALA A 19 0.18 -6.39 1.30
C ALA A 19 -0.11 -5.18 2.21
N VAL A 20 -0.44 -5.40 3.48
CA VAL A 20 -0.70 -4.32 4.45
C VAL A 20 0.54 -3.46 4.67
N ALA A 21 1.71 -4.10 4.83
CA ALA A 21 2.98 -3.39 4.99
C ALA A 21 3.32 -2.56 3.74
N ALA A 22 3.14 -3.14 2.55
CA ALA A 22 3.39 -2.45 1.29
C ALA A 22 2.43 -1.25 1.11
N SER A 23 1.14 -1.44 1.36
CA SER A 23 0.14 -0.36 1.29
C SER A 23 0.50 0.77 2.24
N ALA A 24 0.76 0.48 3.53
CA ALA A 24 1.15 1.49 4.52
C ALA A 24 2.39 2.29 4.12
N TYR A 25 3.38 1.61 3.53
CA TYR A 25 4.61 2.24 3.05
C TYR A 25 4.36 3.17 1.85
N LEU A 26 3.51 2.76 0.92
CA LEU A 26 3.18 3.54 -0.28
C LEU A 26 2.32 4.77 0.09
N SER A 27 1.33 4.59 0.96
CA SER A 27 0.40 5.64 1.44
C SER A 27 1.00 6.56 2.51
N CYS A 28 2.21 6.27 2.99
CA CYS A 28 2.80 6.91 4.17
C CYS A 28 1.84 6.93 5.38
N SER A 29 1.06 5.86 5.55
CA SER A 29 0.05 5.77 6.60
C SER A 29 0.43 4.73 7.64
N ARG A 30 -0.41 4.61 8.66
CA ARG A 30 -0.28 3.61 9.73
C ARG A 30 -1.40 2.59 9.58
N LEU A 31 -1.05 1.36 9.24
CA LEU A 31 -2.01 0.26 9.08
C LEU A 31 -1.71 -0.89 10.03
N TYR A 32 -2.76 -1.52 10.55
CA TYR A 32 -2.66 -2.72 11.37
C TYR A 32 -2.87 -3.96 10.52
N ASN A 33 -2.07 -4.99 10.75
CA ASN A 33 -2.14 -6.26 10.03
C ASN A 33 -2.64 -7.35 10.98
N ASP A 34 -3.93 -7.67 10.89
CA ASP A 34 -4.60 -8.64 11.78
C ASP A 34 -3.98 -10.04 11.73
N TYR A 35 -3.38 -10.41 10.60
CA TYR A 35 -2.79 -11.74 10.41
C TYR A 35 -1.51 -11.92 11.24
N ASP A 36 -0.65 -10.91 11.24
CA ASP A 36 0.64 -10.96 11.94
C ASP A 36 0.58 -10.29 13.32
N GLY A 37 -0.51 -9.56 13.62
CA GLY A 37 -0.68 -8.76 14.84
C GLY A 37 0.20 -7.51 14.90
N ILE A 38 0.83 -7.14 13.78
CA ILE A 38 1.84 -6.08 13.70
C ILE A 38 1.21 -4.78 13.18
N GLN A 39 1.62 -3.66 13.77
CA GLN A 39 1.31 -2.33 13.26
C GLN A 39 2.45 -1.81 12.39
N HIS A 40 2.15 -1.48 11.14
CA HIS A 40 3.06 -0.87 10.19
C HIS A 40 2.83 0.64 10.18
N ASP A 41 3.77 1.40 10.74
CA ASP A 41 3.69 2.87 10.82
C ASP A 41 4.75 3.52 9.94
N TYR A 42 4.32 4.11 8.82
CA TYR A 42 5.17 4.86 7.89
C TYR A 42 4.79 6.34 7.81
N THR A 43 4.12 6.88 8.83
CA THR A 43 3.71 8.30 8.90
C THR A 43 4.89 9.27 8.85
N LYS A 44 6.10 8.80 9.18
CA LYS A 44 7.34 9.59 9.11
C LYS A 44 7.93 9.67 7.69
N LYS A 45 7.44 8.89 6.73
CA LYS A 45 7.93 8.90 5.35
C LYS A 45 7.41 10.16 4.64
N GLN A 46 8.34 10.95 4.10
CA GLN A 46 8.03 12.20 3.41
C GLN A 46 8.10 12.01 1.88
N GLY A 47 7.58 13.01 1.15
CA GLY A 47 7.67 13.05 -0.32
C GLY A 47 6.53 12.35 -1.06
N LEU A 48 5.51 11.86 -0.34
CA LEU A 48 4.27 11.43 -0.98
C LEU A 48 3.44 12.67 -1.34
N VAL A 49 3.31 12.93 -2.64
CA VAL A 49 2.53 14.08 -3.15
C VAL A 49 1.05 13.73 -3.29
N TRP A 50 0.75 12.48 -3.64
CA TRP A 50 -0.62 12.06 -3.95
C TRP A 50 -0.79 10.55 -3.78
N GLN A 51 -1.99 10.13 -3.37
CA GLN A 51 -2.42 8.74 -3.27
C GLN A 51 -3.93 8.64 -3.49
N GLU A 52 -4.38 7.56 -4.14
CA GLU A 52 -5.79 7.23 -4.30
C GLU A 52 -5.98 5.72 -4.50
N VAL A 53 -7.14 5.20 -4.09
CA VAL A 53 -7.58 3.83 -4.38
C VAL A 53 -8.56 3.89 -5.55
N PHE A 54 -8.17 3.28 -6.67
CA PHE A 54 -9.04 3.17 -7.84
C PHE A 54 -9.92 1.93 -7.74
N LEU A 55 -11.23 2.13 -7.90
CA LEU A 55 -12.23 1.08 -7.83
C LEU A 55 -12.88 0.89 -9.21
N PRO A 56 -13.12 -0.35 -9.65
CA PRO A 56 -13.96 -0.60 -10.82
C PRO A 56 -15.42 -0.26 -10.52
N GLU A 57 -16.23 -0.07 -11.57
CA GLU A 57 -17.65 0.28 -11.47
C GLU A 57 -18.45 -0.70 -10.60
N TYR A 58 -18.09 -1.99 -10.66
CA TYR A 58 -18.74 -3.07 -9.91
C TYR A 58 -18.08 -3.38 -8.56
N ALA A 59 -17.25 -2.46 -8.03
CA ALA A 59 -16.64 -2.66 -6.72
C ALA A 59 -17.69 -2.70 -5.60
N PRO A 60 -17.54 -3.61 -4.62
CA PRO A 60 -18.42 -3.63 -3.46
C PRO A 60 -18.27 -2.33 -2.65
N ALA A 61 -19.40 -1.82 -2.14
CA ALA A 61 -19.49 -0.51 -1.47
C ALA A 61 -18.53 -0.31 -0.28
N GLY A 62 -18.00 -1.40 0.30
CA GLY A 62 -17.06 -1.36 1.42
C GLY A 62 -15.61 -1.06 1.05
N MET A 63 -15.20 -1.11 -0.23
CA MET A 63 -13.77 -1.04 -0.60
C MET A 63 -13.19 0.39 -0.67
N ALA A 64 -14.02 1.44 -0.68
CA ALA A 64 -13.56 2.82 -0.84
C ALA A 64 -13.03 3.48 0.46
N ARG A 65 -13.15 2.81 1.61
CA ARG A 65 -12.82 3.39 2.92
C ARG A 65 -11.54 2.75 3.46
N SER A 66 -10.43 3.45 3.30
CA SER A 66 -9.17 3.20 4.02
C SER A 66 -8.92 4.29 5.04
#